data_AF-A0A819FUG5-F1
#
_entry.id   AF-A0A819FUG5-F1
#
_cell.length_a   1.000
_cell.length_b   1.000
_cell.length_c   1.000
_cell.angle_alpha   90.00
_cell.angle_beta   90.00
_cell.angle_gamma   90.00
#
_symmetry.space_group_name_H-M   'P 1'
#
loop_
_entity.id
_entity.type
_entity.pdbx_description
1 polymer ?
#
loop_
_entity_poly.entity_id
_entity_poly.type
_entity_poly.pdbx_seq_one_letter_code
_entity_poly.pdbx_strand_id
1 'polypeptide(L)'
;MSYEYSEKSSSSQSIVVNILQFFGIVIAVHGYEDDKGIFIVKDYCFKDLLIPKQLSSLKEDKFFLFASGFLLSETSIIFNQLEYLFLFHNLISYTITDIDIMPGVNDPCCYMLPQQPLHPCMFPSSSKRKTTLCLANPYDFQIVFLQTSGQNLDDIYPLSTIDDRVQILENCLKLCAIAPICPDTLSCYPYVKNDPLIITDIPHVFFAGNQPKFETRGFIEIVEHLTVWLELEIPSYNDSNDFCIVVQNEILDEIA
;
A
#
# COMPACT_ATOMS: atom_id res chain seq x y z
N MET A 1 -4.42 -39.61 12.19
CA MET A 1 -4.77 -39.07 10.87
C MET A 1 -3.57 -38.30 10.38
N SER A 2 -2.78 -38.94 9.54
CA SER A 2 -1.62 -38.40 8.85
C SER A 2 -2.13 -37.50 7.72
N TYR A 3 -1.79 -36.22 7.78
CA TYR A 3 -1.98 -35.33 6.63
C TYR A 3 -0.76 -35.53 5.73
N GLU A 4 -0.95 -36.28 4.65
CA GLU A 4 -0.03 -36.27 3.51
C GLU A 4 -0.19 -34.94 2.79
N TYR A 5 0.87 -34.14 2.73
CA TYR A 5 0.91 -32.96 1.87
C TYR A 5 1.60 -33.36 0.57
N SER A 6 0.85 -33.26 -0.52
CA SER A 6 1.29 -33.50 -1.89
C SER A 6 2.36 -32.49 -2.31
N GLU A 7 3.36 -32.97 -3.04
CA GLU A 7 4.42 -32.19 -3.70
C GLU A 7 3.90 -30.88 -4.32
N LYS A 8 4.35 -29.72 -3.83
CA LYS A 8 4.22 -28.43 -4.54
C LYS A 8 5.54 -28.06 -5.22
N SER A 9 5.59 -28.43 -6.51
CA SER A 9 6.16 -27.73 -7.67
C SER A 9 7.40 -26.83 -7.49
N SER A 10 8.29 -26.89 -8.49
CA SER A 10 9.45 -26.01 -8.70
C SER A 10 9.19 -24.49 -8.59
N SER A 11 7.93 -24.04 -8.58
CA SER A 11 7.50 -22.66 -8.37
C SER A 11 7.65 -22.17 -6.92
N SER A 12 7.67 -23.09 -5.94
CA SER A 12 7.78 -22.75 -4.52
C SER A 12 9.18 -22.24 -4.17
N GLN A 13 10.23 -22.80 -4.78
CA GLN A 13 11.61 -22.33 -4.62
C GLN A 13 11.84 -20.94 -5.23
N SER A 14 11.19 -20.60 -6.33
CA SER A 14 11.32 -19.26 -6.93
C SER A 14 10.62 -18.18 -6.12
N ILE A 15 9.51 -18.49 -5.46
CA ILE A 15 8.81 -17.56 -4.56
C ILE A 15 9.67 -17.26 -3.32
N VAL A 16 10.33 -18.28 -2.76
CA VAL A 16 11.32 -18.11 -1.66
C VAL A 16 12.43 -17.15 -2.06
N VAL A 17 13.06 -17.37 -3.22
CA VAL A 17 14.17 -16.53 -3.67
C VAL A 17 13.72 -15.09 -3.96
N ASN A 18 12.49 -14.89 -4.44
CA ASN A 18 11.96 -13.57 -4.73
C ASN A 18 11.52 -12.81 -3.48
N ILE A 19 11.03 -13.50 -2.45
CA ILE A 19 10.57 -12.88 -1.20
C ILE A 19 11.71 -12.72 -0.18
N LEU A 20 12.65 -13.68 -0.09
CA LEU A 20 13.82 -13.60 0.81
C LEU A 20 14.87 -12.55 0.40
N GLN A 21 14.67 -11.83 -0.70
CA GLN A 21 15.56 -10.72 -1.10
C GLN A 21 15.37 -9.48 -0.24
N PHE A 22 14.28 -9.38 0.51
CA PHE A 22 14.01 -8.22 1.36
C PHE A 22 14.54 -8.46 2.78
N PHE A 23 15.36 -7.53 3.26
CA PHE A 23 15.78 -7.48 4.66
C PHE A 23 14.58 -7.15 5.56
N GLY A 24 14.59 -7.60 6.82
CA GLY A 24 13.53 -7.27 7.78
C GLY A 24 12.27 -8.14 7.75
N ILE A 25 12.18 -9.13 6.86
CA ILE A 25 11.04 -10.06 6.82
C ILE A 25 11.02 -11.02 8.02
N VAL A 26 9.82 -11.19 8.59
CA VAL A 26 9.54 -12.22 9.61
C VAL A 26 8.77 -13.37 8.99
N ILE A 27 9.40 -14.55 8.92
CA ILE A 27 8.80 -15.82 8.49
C ILE A 27 9.16 -16.94 9.47
N ALA A 28 8.36 -18.00 9.47
CA ALA A 28 8.73 -19.24 10.12
C ALA A 28 9.48 -20.13 9.12
N VAL A 29 10.61 -20.70 9.54
CA VAL A 29 11.41 -21.63 8.72
C VAL A 29 11.52 -22.98 9.42
N HIS A 30 11.43 -24.05 8.65
CA HIS A 30 11.59 -25.43 9.09
C HIS A 30 12.80 -26.04 8.38
N GLY A 31 13.69 -26.67 9.14
CA GLY A 31 14.99 -27.09 8.64
C GLY A 31 15.81 -27.83 9.68
N TYR A 32 17.11 -27.95 9.44
CA TYR A 32 18.07 -28.58 10.35
C TYR A 32 19.43 -27.91 10.23
N GLU A 33 20.23 -27.96 11.29
CA GLU A 33 21.61 -27.51 11.28
C GLU A 33 22.52 -28.64 10.75
N ASP A 34 23.41 -28.33 9.81
CA ASP A 34 24.42 -29.28 9.32
C ASP A 34 25.64 -29.37 10.26
N ASP A 35 26.57 -30.28 9.95
CA ASP A 35 27.77 -30.50 10.76
C ASP A 35 28.74 -29.28 10.81
N LYS A 36 28.49 -28.25 9.99
CA LYS A 36 29.27 -27.00 9.95
C LYS A 36 28.57 -25.85 10.68
N GLY A 37 27.41 -26.10 11.26
CA GLY A 37 26.61 -25.09 11.95
C GLY A 37 25.76 -24.21 11.01
N ILE A 38 25.55 -24.65 9.76
CA ILE A 38 24.73 -23.94 8.78
C ILE A 38 23.31 -24.49 8.86
N PHE A 39 22.32 -23.60 9.04
CA PHE A 39 20.91 -23.98 9.02
C PHE A 39 20.44 -24.20 7.58
N ILE A 40 20.07 -25.44 7.26
CA ILE A 40 19.52 -25.86 5.98
C ILE A 40 17.99 -25.79 6.04
N VAL A 41 17.41 -24.86 5.29
CA VAL A 41 15.96 -24.67 5.19
C VAL A 41 15.36 -25.77 4.30
N LYS A 42 14.38 -26.49 4.84
CA LYS A 42 13.56 -27.46 4.10
C LYS A 42 12.23 -26.86 3.65
N ASP A 43 11.64 -26.02 4.50
CA ASP A 43 10.32 -25.43 4.28
C ASP A 43 10.18 -24.12 5.04
N TYR A 44 9.14 -23.34 4.74
CA TYR A 44 8.86 -22.05 5.36
C TYR A 44 7.36 -21.73 5.28
N CYS A 45 6.89 -20.87 6.18
CA CYS A 45 5.55 -20.31 6.09
C CYS A 45 5.51 -18.85 6.55
N PHE A 46 4.49 -18.15 6.06
CA PHE A 46 4.15 -16.79 6.46
C PHE A 46 3.26 -16.80 7.70
N LYS A 47 3.10 -15.62 8.31
CA LYS A 47 2.11 -15.43 9.37
C LYS A 47 0.72 -15.78 8.83
N ASP A 48 -0.05 -16.56 9.59
CA ASP A 48 -1.45 -16.84 9.26
C ASP A 48 -2.21 -15.51 9.13
N LEU A 49 -2.84 -15.31 7.97
CA LEU A 49 -3.64 -14.13 7.71
C LEU A 49 -4.95 -14.21 8.48
N LEU A 50 -5.37 -13.08 9.07
CA LEU A 50 -6.69 -12.97 9.66
C LEU A 50 -7.75 -12.93 8.56
N ILE A 51 -8.91 -13.51 8.83
CA ILE A 51 -10.06 -13.41 7.93
C ILE A 51 -10.48 -11.93 7.86
N PRO A 52 -10.63 -11.32 6.67
CA PRO A 52 -11.13 -9.97 6.54
C PRO A 52 -12.50 -9.84 7.18
N LYS A 53 -12.77 -8.63 7.62
CA LYS A 53 -14.08 -8.32 8.18
C LYS A 53 -15.14 -8.37 7.07
N GLN A 54 -16.11 -9.28 7.19
CA GLN A 54 -17.20 -9.39 6.23
C GLN A 54 -17.88 -8.03 5.96
N LEU A 55 -17.95 -7.65 4.70
CA LEU A 55 -18.59 -6.42 4.28
C LEU A 55 -20.11 -6.61 4.15
N SER A 56 -20.86 -5.58 4.52
CA SER A 56 -22.30 -5.54 4.29
C SER A 56 -22.59 -5.05 2.87
N SER A 57 -23.47 -5.74 2.15
CA SER A 57 -24.04 -5.27 0.87
C SER A 57 -24.59 -3.84 1.00
N LEU A 58 -24.26 -2.96 0.07
CA LEU A 58 -24.85 -1.62 0.03
C LEU A 58 -26.16 -1.64 -0.76
N LYS A 59 -27.03 -0.66 -0.47
CA LYS A 59 -28.31 -0.48 -1.18
C LYS A 59 -28.17 0.27 -2.50
N GLU A 60 -27.07 1.00 -2.66
CA GLU A 60 -26.76 1.86 -3.81
C GLU A 60 -25.25 1.87 -4.05
N ASP A 61 -24.85 2.09 -5.30
CA ASP A 61 -23.44 2.16 -5.69
C ASP A 61 -22.79 3.41 -5.09
N LYS A 62 -21.57 3.24 -4.57
CA LYS A 62 -20.71 4.34 -4.16
C LYS A 62 -19.47 4.35 -5.02
N PHE A 63 -19.06 5.54 -5.44
CA PHE A 63 -17.90 5.73 -6.31
C PHE A 63 -16.82 6.48 -5.54
N PHE A 64 -15.59 5.96 -5.62
CA PHE A 64 -14.40 6.62 -5.12
C PHE A 64 -13.52 7.01 -6.29
N LEU A 65 -13.10 8.27 -6.33
CA LEU A 65 -12.10 8.76 -7.27
C LEU A 65 -10.75 8.81 -6.56
N PHE A 66 -9.79 8.04 -7.06
CA PHE A 66 -8.43 8.06 -6.58
C PHE A 66 -7.52 8.76 -7.61
N ALA A 67 -6.74 9.70 -7.11
CA ALA A 67 -5.76 10.42 -7.90
C ALA A 67 -4.52 10.68 -7.04
N SER A 68 -3.35 10.54 -7.64
CA SER A 68 -2.06 10.69 -6.98
C SER A 68 -1.08 11.40 -7.91
N GLY A 69 0.05 11.89 -7.40
CA GLY A 69 1.06 12.52 -8.24
C GLY A 69 0.64 13.86 -8.81
N PHE A 70 -0.09 14.65 -8.03
CA PHE A 70 -0.37 16.06 -8.35
C PHE A 70 0.88 16.96 -8.26
N LEU A 71 2.08 16.37 -8.20
CA LEU A 71 3.37 17.07 -8.24
C LEU A 71 3.45 17.88 -9.53
N LEU A 72 3.08 19.16 -9.45
CA LEU A 72 3.08 20.09 -10.58
C LEU A 72 4.50 20.52 -11.02
N SER A 73 5.55 19.81 -10.60
CA SER A 73 6.95 20.25 -10.68
C SER A 73 7.91 19.19 -11.24
N GLU A 74 7.80 18.89 -12.53
CA GLU A 74 8.94 18.33 -13.28
C GLU A 74 9.70 19.38 -14.11
N THR A 75 9.18 20.60 -14.22
CA THR A 75 9.89 21.64 -14.97
C THR A 75 10.99 22.28 -14.13
N SER A 76 12.17 22.38 -14.74
CA SER A 76 13.44 22.97 -14.28
C SER A 76 13.39 24.46 -13.92
N ILE A 77 12.23 24.95 -13.51
CA ILE A 77 12.00 26.29 -13.02
C ILE A 77 11.75 26.15 -11.53
N ILE A 78 12.44 26.95 -10.74
CA ILE A 78 12.28 27.13 -9.29
C ILE A 78 10.87 27.72 -9.04
N PHE A 79 9.81 26.97 -9.31
CA PHE A 79 8.50 27.29 -8.81
C PHE A 79 8.52 26.99 -7.32
N ASN A 80 8.16 28.00 -6.53
CA ASN A 80 8.13 27.89 -5.09
C ASN A 80 7.12 26.80 -4.73
N GLN A 81 7.47 25.82 -3.87
CA GLN A 81 6.53 24.81 -3.37
C GLN A 81 5.22 25.44 -2.86
N LEU A 82 5.28 26.69 -2.40
CA LEU A 82 4.13 27.50 -2.00
C LEU A 82 3.15 27.81 -3.15
N GLU A 83 3.62 28.03 -4.38
CA GLU A 83 2.77 28.33 -5.53
C GLU A 83 1.99 27.09 -5.97
N TYR A 84 2.63 25.92 -5.96
CA TYR A 84 1.94 24.66 -6.24
C TYR A 84 0.92 24.31 -5.17
N LEU A 85 1.26 24.53 -3.90
CA LEU A 85 0.32 24.37 -2.82
C LEU A 85 -0.89 25.31 -2.98
N PHE A 86 -0.65 26.55 -3.43
CA PHE A 86 -1.72 27.50 -3.72
C PHE A 86 -2.61 27.04 -4.88
N LEU A 87 -2.03 26.52 -5.97
CA LEU A 87 -2.79 25.96 -7.10
C LEU A 87 -3.63 24.75 -6.67
N PHE A 88 -3.02 23.82 -5.93
CA PHE A 88 -3.72 22.66 -5.39
C PHE A 88 -4.84 23.08 -4.43
N HIS A 89 -4.59 24.04 -3.53
CA HIS A 89 -5.62 24.63 -2.67
C HIS A 89 -6.80 25.20 -3.46
N ASN A 90 -6.54 25.92 -4.55
CA ASN A 90 -7.59 26.45 -5.42
C ASN A 90 -8.38 25.32 -6.07
N LEU A 91 -7.70 24.32 -6.63
CA LEU A 91 -8.35 23.15 -7.23
C LEU A 91 -9.32 22.50 -6.24
N ILE A 92 -8.85 22.13 -5.05
CA ILE A 92 -9.70 21.49 -4.04
C ILE A 92 -10.81 22.43 -3.53
N SER A 93 -10.61 23.75 -3.53
CA SER A 93 -11.63 24.70 -3.09
C SER A 93 -12.86 24.74 -3.99
N TYR A 94 -12.70 24.47 -5.28
CA TYR A 94 -13.80 24.47 -6.27
C TYR A 94 -14.52 23.13 -6.40
N THR A 95 -13.96 22.07 -5.82
CA THR A 95 -14.63 20.76 -5.82
C THR A 95 -15.87 20.78 -4.92
N ILE A 96 -16.89 20.06 -5.37
CA ILE A 96 -18.17 19.89 -4.68
C ILE A 96 -18.28 18.56 -3.91
N THR A 97 -17.32 17.66 -4.12
CA THR A 97 -17.26 16.33 -3.51
C THR A 97 -16.46 16.35 -2.20
N ASP A 98 -16.63 15.30 -1.40
CA ASP A 98 -15.75 15.05 -0.26
C ASP A 98 -14.34 14.73 -0.77
N ILE A 99 -13.32 15.25 -0.07
CA ILE A 99 -11.91 15.12 -0.42
C ILE A 99 -11.13 14.69 0.80
N ASP A 100 -10.38 13.63 0.61
CA ASP A 100 -9.41 13.09 1.55
C ASP A 100 -8.01 13.27 0.96
N ILE A 101 -7.12 13.97 1.68
CA ILE A 101 -5.78 14.35 1.21
C ILE A 101 -4.74 13.60 2.06
N MET A 102 -3.92 12.79 1.40
CA MET A 102 -2.78 12.11 2.02
C MET A 102 -1.46 12.78 1.61
N PRO A 103 -0.47 12.88 2.52
CA PRO A 103 0.85 13.38 2.19
C PRO A 103 1.68 12.36 1.40
N GLY A 104 2.51 12.85 0.49
CA GLY A 104 3.58 12.11 -0.18
C GLY A 104 4.98 12.50 0.29
N VAL A 105 6.01 11.94 -0.35
CA VAL A 105 7.42 12.11 0.03
C VAL A 105 7.92 13.56 -0.12
N ASN A 106 7.34 14.30 -1.06
CA ASN A 106 7.75 15.67 -1.41
C ASN A 106 6.87 16.75 -0.76
N ASP A 107 5.90 16.35 0.07
CA ASP A 107 5.00 17.29 0.74
C ASP A 107 5.63 17.89 2.00
N PRO A 108 5.22 19.09 2.45
CA PRO A 108 5.75 19.76 3.64
C PRO A 108 5.22 19.14 4.94
N CYS A 109 5.52 17.86 5.15
CA CYS A 109 5.24 17.07 6.35
C CYS A 109 6.50 16.29 6.77
N CYS A 110 6.38 15.37 7.73
CA CYS A 110 7.52 14.52 8.08
C CYS A 110 7.84 13.54 6.95
N TYR A 111 9.14 13.36 6.69
CA TYR A 111 9.64 12.42 5.68
C TYR A 111 9.46 10.95 6.10
N MET A 112 9.57 10.67 7.40
CA MET A 112 9.49 9.31 7.94
C MET A 112 8.06 8.77 7.92
N LEU A 113 7.91 7.47 7.67
CA LEU A 113 6.64 6.76 7.88
C LEU A 113 6.38 6.46 9.38
N PRO A 114 5.11 6.46 9.82
CA PRO A 114 3.96 7.05 9.14
C PRO A 114 4.05 8.58 9.08
N GLN A 115 3.78 9.15 7.91
CA GLN A 115 3.73 10.59 7.70
C GLN A 115 2.48 11.19 8.38
N GLN A 116 2.66 12.31 9.07
CA GLN A 116 1.58 13.04 9.72
C GLN A 116 0.72 13.80 8.71
N PRO A 117 -0.57 14.01 8.98
CA PRO A 117 -1.44 14.82 8.14
C PRO A 117 -0.90 16.21 7.84
N LEU A 118 -1.18 16.69 6.63
CA LEU A 118 -0.86 18.06 6.22
C LEU A 118 -1.55 19.07 7.14
N HIS A 119 -0.82 20.13 7.51
CA HIS A 119 -1.34 21.11 8.45
C HIS A 119 -2.43 21.98 7.78
N PRO A 120 -3.60 22.21 8.43
CA PRO A 120 -4.71 22.98 7.86
C PRO A 120 -4.37 24.39 7.35
N CYS A 121 -3.29 25.01 7.85
CA CYS A 121 -2.83 26.31 7.36
C CYS A 121 -2.46 26.32 5.88
N MET A 122 -2.13 25.14 5.33
CA MET A 122 -1.86 24.94 3.91
C MET A 122 -3.11 25.12 3.03
N PHE A 123 -4.31 25.00 3.63
CA PHE A 123 -5.59 25.05 2.93
C PHE A 123 -6.58 26.03 3.59
N PRO A 124 -6.33 27.36 3.57
CA PRO A 124 -7.07 28.33 4.39
C PRO A 124 -8.60 28.34 4.21
N SER A 125 -9.07 28.05 3.00
CA SER A 125 -10.51 27.99 2.69
C SER A 125 -11.07 26.57 2.79
N SER A 126 -10.33 25.57 2.31
CA SER A 126 -10.81 24.19 2.18
C SER A 126 -10.83 23.47 3.52
N SER A 127 -9.85 23.73 4.40
CA SER A 127 -9.77 23.12 5.73
C SER A 127 -10.92 23.50 6.66
N LYS A 128 -11.66 24.56 6.34
CA LYS A 128 -12.87 24.96 7.08
C LYS A 128 -14.08 24.08 6.74
N ARG A 129 -14.03 23.34 5.63
CA ARG A 129 -15.09 22.42 5.20
C ARG A 129 -14.92 21.08 5.89
N LYS A 130 -16.01 20.51 6.40
CA LYS A 130 -16.01 19.15 6.96
C LYS A 130 -15.74 18.07 5.90
N THR A 131 -15.97 18.42 4.64
CA THR A 131 -15.80 17.57 3.46
C THR A 131 -14.37 17.57 2.94
N THR A 132 -13.41 18.18 3.65
CA THR A 132 -12.00 18.14 3.27
C THR A 132 -11.17 17.71 4.46
N LEU A 133 -10.62 16.50 4.40
CA LEU A 133 -9.82 15.92 5.46
C LEU A 133 -8.36 15.80 5.02
N CYS A 134 -7.44 16.16 5.91
CA CYS A 134 -6.03 15.83 5.77
C CYS A 134 -5.77 14.58 6.62
N LEU A 135 -5.17 13.55 6.01
CA LEU A 135 -5.00 12.22 6.56
C LEU A 135 -3.51 11.88 6.68
N ALA A 136 -3.19 10.81 7.41
CA ALA A 136 -1.83 10.30 7.52
C ALA A 136 -1.44 9.49 6.26
N ASN A 137 -0.18 9.09 6.17
CA ASN A 137 0.27 8.07 5.21
C ASN A 137 1.17 7.07 5.95
N PRO A 138 0.85 5.76 6.00
CA PRO A 138 -0.31 5.09 5.39
C PRO A 138 -1.63 5.48 6.04
N TYR A 139 -2.76 5.13 5.40
CA TYR A 139 -4.10 5.37 5.94
C TYR A 139 -5.06 4.20 5.68
N ASP A 140 -5.85 3.88 6.70
CA ASP A 140 -6.94 2.91 6.63
C ASP A 140 -8.28 3.61 6.53
N PHE A 141 -8.92 3.52 5.35
CA PHE A 141 -10.21 4.14 5.09
C PHE A 141 -11.35 3.11 5.17
N GLN A 142 -12.34 3.40 6.02
CA GLN A 142 -13.54 2.57 6.23
C GLN A 142 -13.27 1.11 6.62
N ILE A 143 -12.05 0.74 7.02
CA ILE A 143 -11.64 -0.65 7.30
C ILE A 143 -11.75 -1.54 6.02
N VAL A 144 -11.85 -0.91 4.85
CA VAL A 144 -11.95 -1.57 3.55
C VAL A 144 -10.68 -1.34 2.74
N PHE A 145 -10.17 -0.11 2.78
CA PHE A 145 -9.02 0.32 2.00
C PHE A 145 -7.82 0.56 2.90
N LEU A 146 -6.70 -0.05 2.58
CA LEU A 146 -5.38 0.33 3.05
C LEU A 146 -4.67 1.07 1.91
N GLN A 147 -4.07 2.22 2.23
CA GLN A 147 -3.60 3.16 1.22
C GLN A 147 -2.19 3.65 1.58
N THR A 148 -1.30 3.69 0.60
CA THR A 148 0.01 4.38 0.73
C THR A 148 0.22 5.38 -0.39
N SER A 149 1.09 6.35 -0.16
CA SER A 149 1.52 7.30 -1.21
C SER A 149 2.63 6.73 -2.11
N GLY A 150 2.88 5.42 -2.11
CA GLY A 150 3.77 4.74 -3.05
C GLY A 150 5.22 4.52 -2.63
N GLN A 151 5.70 5.22 -1.59
CA GLN A 151 7.12 5.16 -1.20
C GLN A 151 7.57 3.75 -0.80
N ASN A 152 6.67 2.94 -0.26
CA ASN A 152 6.95 1.55 0.07
C ASN A 152 7.30 0.73 -1.18
N LEU A 153 6.57 0.88 -2.28
CA LEU A 153 6.88 0.18 -3.53
C LEU A 153 8.12 0.76 -4.21
N ASP A 154 8.28 2.08 -4.21
CA ASP A 154 9.44 2.75 -4.80
C ASP A 154 10.75 2.39 -4.11
N ASP A 155 10.71 2.10 -2.81
CA ASP A 155 11.87 1.65 -2.05
C ASP A 155 12.18 0.16 -2.31
N ILE A 156 11.15 -0.69 -2.38
CA ILE A 156 11.31 -2.14 -2.56
C ILE A 156 11.73 -2.49 -3.99
N TYR A 157 11.09 -1.87 -4.99
CA TYR A 157 11.27 -2.20 -6.41
C TYR A 157 12.73 -2.26 -6.87
N PRO A 158 13.58 -1.23 -6.67
CA PRO A 158 14.96 -1.24 -7.14
C PRO A 158 15.86 -2.25 -6.38
N LEU A 159 15.40 -2.78 -5.24
CA LEU A 159 16.11 -3.77 -4.43
C LEU A 159 15.66 -5.20 -4.72
N SER A 160 14.60 -5.37 -5.51
CA SER A 160 14.00 -6.66 -5.83
C SER A 160 14.43 -7.15 -7.23
N THR A 161 14.32 -8.45 -7.47
CA THR A 161 14.31 -9.03 -8.83
C THR A 161 12.91 -9.11 -9.43
N ILE A 162 11.93 -8.43 -8.83
CA ILE A 162 10.52 -8.47 -9.25
C ILE A 162 10.25 -7.23 -10.12
N ASP A 163 10.07 -7.44 -11.42
CA ASP A 163 9.73 -6.35 -12.36
C ASP A 163 8.28 -5.88 -12.21
N ASP A 164 7.45 -6.67 -11.53
CA ASP A 164 6.04 -6.45 -11.35
C ASP A 164 5.73 -5.82 -9.97
N ARG A 165 5.55 -4.50 -9.94
CA ARG A 165 5.30 -3.72 -8.71
C ARG A 165 4.02 -4.15 -7.97
N VAL A 166 3.05 -4.60 -8.73
CA VAL A 166 1.81 -5.22 -8.29
C VAL A 166 2.08 -6.48 -7.46
N GLN A 167 2.96 -7.38 -7.96
CA GLN A 167 3.44 -8.54 -7.19
C GLN A 167 4.23 -8.15 -5.92
N ILE A 168 4.92 -7.01 -5.90
CA ILE A 168 5.57 -6.50 -4.69
C ILE A 168 4.52 -6.13 -3.63
N LEU A 169 3.44 -5.45 -4.03
CA LEU A 169 2.35 -5.08 -3.14
C LEU A 169 1.62 -6.32 -2.56
N GLU A 170 1.39 -7.33 -3.39
CA GLU A 170 0.88 -8.63 -2.97
C GLU A 170 1.78 -9.28 -1.90
N ASN A 171 3.10 -9.25 -2.11
CA ASN A 171 4.06 -9.77 -1.14
C ASN A 171 4.01 -9.00 0.18
N CYS A 172 3.91 -7.67 0.16
CA CYS A 172 3.70 -6.87 1.37
C CYS A 172 2.46 -7.33 2.16
N LEU A 173 1.36 -7.63 1.46
CA LEU A 173 0.14 -8.13 2.10
C LEU A 173 0.32 -9.54 2.70
N LYS A 174 0.96 -10.47 1.97
CA LYS A 174 1.33 -11.81 2.47
C LYS A 174 2.22 -11.76 3.71
N LEU A 175 3.09 -10.75 3.77
CA LEU A 175 3.98 -10.50 4.90
C LEU A 175 3.30 -9.77 6.07
N CYS A 176 2.05 -9.35 5.91
CA CYS A 176 1.35 -8.49 6.86
C CYS A 176 2.14 -7.22 7.20
N ALA A 177 2.83 -6.63 6.21
CA ALA A 177 3.71 -5.49 6.43
C ALA A 177 3.58 -4.50 5.27
N ILE A 178 3.26 -3.24 5.58
CA ILE A 178 3.09 -2.17 4.59
C ILE A 178 4.42 -1.83 3.91
N ALA A 179 5.50 -1.79 4.70
CA ALA A 179 6.85 -1.50 4.26
C ALA A 179 7.85 -2.41 5.01
N PRO A 180 8.01 -3.68 4.59
CA PRO A 180 8.78 -4.70 5.30
C PRO A 180 10.28 -4.39 5.47
N ILE A 181 10.82 -3.49 4.64
CA ILE A 181 12.23 -3.08 4.65
C ILE A 181 12.49 -1.78 5.47
N CYS A 182 11.47 -1.24 6.13
CA CYS A 182 11.66 -0.18 7.12
C CYS A 182 12.28 -0.75 8.41
N PRO A 183 13.22 -0.04 9.08
CA PRO A 183 13.77 1.28 8.75
C PRO A 183 15.03 1.27 7.84
N ASP A 184 15.44 0.12 7.30
CA ASP A 184 16.78 -0.06 6.72
C ASP A 184 17.02 0.80 5.48
N THR A 185 16.01 0.95 4.61
CA THR A 185 16.11 1.68 3.33
C THR A 185 15.10 2.82 3.26
N LEU A 186 13.87 2.57 3.73
CA LEU A 186 12.85 3.59 3.92
C LEU A 186 12.80 4.03 5.39
N SER A 187 12.93 5.34 5.61
CA SER A 187 12.94 5.89 6.97
C SER A 187 11.57 5.76 7.63
N CYS A 188 11.52 5.14 8.82
CA CYS A 188 10.34 5.11 9.67
C CYS A 188 10.63 5.60 11.09
N TYR A 189 9.58 6.05 11.78
CA TYR A 189 9.70 6.45 13.18
C TYR A 189 9.94 5.20 14.06
N PRO A 190 10.87 5.25 15.03
CA PRO A 190 11.26 4.08 15.83
C PRO A 190 10.22 3.77 16.92
N TYR A 191 9.10 3.14 16.54
CA TYR A 191 8.09 2.68 17.50
C TYR A 191 8.63 1.54 18.37
N VAL A 192 8.45 1.66 19.68
CA VAL A 192 9.01 0.70 20.66
C VAL A 192 8.06 -0.46 20.98
N LYS A 193 6.74 -0.24 20.88
CA LYS A 193 5.72 -1.20 21.32
C LYS A 193 4.95 -1.82 20.17
N ASN A 194 4.29 -0.97 19.40
CA ASN A 194 3.43 -1.36 18.30
C ASN A 194 3.96 -0.69 17.04
N ASP A 195 4.35 -1.50 16.08
CA ASP A 195 4.76 -1.00 14.77
C ASP A 195 3.50 -0.72 13.92
N PRO A 196 3.23 0.55 13.54
CA PRO A 196 2.07 0.91 12.73
C PRO A 196 2.18 0.45 11.28
N LEU A 197 3.33 -0.07 10.84
CA LEU A 197 3.51 -0.60 9.49
C LEU A 197 3.16 -2.09 9.40
N ILE A 198 2.76 -2.72 10.51
CA ILE A 198 2.22 -4.08 10.53
C ILE A 198 0.73 -4.03 10.16
N ILE A 199 0.35 -4.80 9.14
CA ILE A 199 -1.04 -5.03 8.78
C ILE A 199 -1.62 -6.00 9.80
N THR A 200 -2.59 -5.52 10.57
CA THR A 200 -3.23 -6.30 11.64
C THR A 200 -4.54 -6.91 11.16
N ASP A 201 -5.35 -6.15 10.44
CA ASP A 201 -6.55 -6.61 9.76
C ASP A 201 -6.31 -6.62 8.24
N ILE A 202 -6.74 -7.67 7.56
CA ILE A 202 -6.57 -7.76 6.11
C ILE A 202 -7.52 -6.78 5.42
N PRO A 203 -7.00 -5.80 4.65
CA PRO A 203 -7.83 -4.90 3.88
C PRO A 203 -8.52 -5.66 2.74
N HIS A 204 -9.64 -5.14 2.28
CA HIS A 204 -10.31 -5.67 1.08
C HIS A 204 -9.72 -5.07 -0.19
N VAL A 205 -9.14 -3.88 -0.07
CA VAL A 205 -8.45 -3.16 -1.13
C VAL A 205 -7.14 -2.63 -0.58
N PHE A 206 -6.02 -3.00 -1.20
CA PHE A 206 -4.72 -2.40 -0.90
C PHE A 206 -4.18 -1.72 -2.15
N PHE A 207 -3.85 -0.44 -2.05
CA PHE A 207 -3.32 0.32 -3.18
C PHE A 207 -2.15 1.23 -2.79
N ALA A 208 -1.37 1.58 -3.82
CA ALA A 208 -0.23 2.47 -3.73
C ALA A 208 -0.36 3.59 -4.77
N GLY A 209 -0.26 4.83 -4.32
CA GLY A 209 -0.21 5.99 -5.21
C GLY A 209 1.16 6.20 -5.86
N ASN A 210 1.25 7.21 -6.72
CA ASN A 210 2.49 7.68 -7.35
C ASN A 210 3.28 6.61 -8.11
N GLN A 211 2.59 5.62 -8.70
CA GLN A 211 3.27 4.56 -9.45
C GLN A 211 3.55 5.00 -10.92
N PRO A 212 4.47 4.33 -11.64
CA PRO A 212 4.83 4.72 -13.01
C PRO A 212 3.71 4.49 -14.05
N LYS A 213 2.79 3.57 -13.77
CA LYS A 213 1.69 3.20 -14.65
C LYS A 213 0.48 2.77 -13.82
N PHE A 214 -0.69 2.78 -14.46
CA PHE A 214 -1.87 2.16 -13.88
C PHE A 214 -1.81 0.65 -14.06
N GLU A 215 -1.98 -0.09 -12.97
CA GLU A 215 -2.11 -1.55 -13.01
C GLU A 215 -2.98 -2.04 -11.87
N THR A 216 -3.75 -3.09 -12.17
CA THR A 216 -4.69 -3.72 -11.25
C THR A 216 -4.75 -5.22 -11.46
N ARG A 217 -5.00 -5.99 -10.41
CA ARG A 217 -5.39 -7.39 -10.51
C ARG A 217 -6.70 -7.57 -9.80
N GLY A 218 -7.38 -8.65 -10.13
CA GLY A 218 -8.63 -8.98 -9.48
C GLY A 218 -8.39 -9.54 -8.08
N PHE A 219 -9.30 -10.41 -7.68
CA PHE A 219 -9.18 -11.17 -6.46
C PHE A 219 -7.99 -12.11 -6.50
N ILE A 220 -7.08 -11.94 -5.53
CA ILE A 220 -5.98 -12.87 -5.30
C ILE A 220 -6.31 -13.72 -4.09
N GLU A 221 -6.13 -15.03 -4.24
CA GLU A 221 -6.17 -15.96 -3.12
C GLU A 221 -4.86 -15.81 -2.32
N ILE A 222 -4.95 -15.18 -1.14
CA ILE A 222 -3.77 -14.97 -0.29
C ILE A 222 -3.59 -16.14 0.68
N VAL A 223 -4.71 -16.73 1.15
CA VAL A 223 -4.81 -18.01 1.87
C VAL A 223 -6.09 -18.74 1.44
N GLU A 224 -6.19 -20.05 1.71
CA GLU A 224 -7.39 -20.84 1.39
C GLU A 224 -8.66 -20.12 1.87
N HIS A 225 -9.61 -19.89 0.95
CA HIS A 225 -10.88 -19.22 1.19
C HIS A 225 -10.81 -17.72 1.53
N LEU A 226 -9.71 -17.03 1.19
CA LEU A 226 -9.58 -15.59 1.31
C LEU A 226 -9.22 -14.92 -0.02
N THR A 227 -10.20 -14.24 -0.60
CA THR A 227 -10.05 -13.36 -1.76
C THR A 227 -9.97 -11.89 -1.32
N VAL A 228 -8.90 -11.20 -1.69
CA VAL A 228 -8.73 -9.74 -1.50
C VAL A 228 -8.62 -9.10 -2.88
N TRP A 229 -9.32 -7.98 -3.10
CA TRP A 229 -9.15 -7.22 -4.33
C TRP A 229 -7.83 -6.44 -4.21
N LEU A 230 -6.85 -6.88 -4.97
CA LEU A 230 -5.50 -6.35 -4.87
C LEU A 230 -5.23 -5.46 -6.08
N GLU A 231 -4.66 -4.30 -5.78
CA GLU A 231 -3.87 -3.48 -6.70
C GLU A 231 -4.68 -2.43 -7.45
N LEU A 232 -4.50 -1.20 -6.97
CA LEU A 232 -4.57 -0.03 -7.83
C LEU A 232 -3.22 0.65 -7.73
N GLU A 233 -2.39 0.48 -8.73
CA GLU A 233 -1.30 1.43 -8.94
C GLU A 233 -1.93 2.69 -9.50
N ILE A 234 -2.06 3.73 -8.69
CA ILE A 234 -2.55 5.01 -9.22
C ILE A 234 -1.32 5.68 -9.82
N PRO A 235 -1.30 5.90 -11.15
CA PRO A 235 -0.15 6.53 -11.75
C PRO A 235 0.01 7.96 -11.24
N SER A 236 1.22 8.47 -11.37
CA SER A 236 1.47 9.89 -11.18
C SER A 236 0.66 10.71 -12.20
N TYR A 237 -0.30 11.51 -11.74
CA TYR A 237 -1.12 12.36 -12.59
C TYR A 237 -0.28 13.31 -13.44
N ASN A 238 0.84 13.81 -12.90
CA ASN A 238 1.75 14.66 -13.65
C ASN A 238 2.31 13.97 -14.91
N ASP A 239 2.53 12.67 -14.84
CA ASP A 239 3.24 11.92 -15.88
C ASP A 239 2.25 11.27 -16.86
N SER A 240 1.09 10.82 -16.37
CA SER A 240 0.10 10.11 -17.18
C SER A 240 -1.17 10.92 -17.52
N ASN A 241 -1.51 11.94 -16.72
CA ASN A 241 -2.83 12.58 -16.68
C ASN A 241 -4.00 11.62 -16.43
N ASP A 242 -3.73 10.45 -15.85
CA ASP A 242 -4.74 9.44 -15.55
C ASP A 242 -5.28 9.57 -14.13
N PHE A 243 -6.52 9.13 -13.95
CA PHE A 243 -7.18 8.97 -12.66
C PHE A 243 -7.86 7.61 -12.59
N CYS A 244 -7.99 7.06 -11.39
CA CYS A 244 -8.67 5.79 -11.17
C CYS A 244 -10.03 6.03 -10.51
N ILE A 245 -11.09 5.45 -11.09
CA ILE A 245 -12.43 5.43 -10.47
C ILE A 245 -12.70 4.01 -10.03
N VAL A 246 -13.16 3.87 -8.79
CA VAL A 246 -13.46 2.59 -8.15
C VAL A 246 -14.91 2.58 -7.73
N VAL A 247 -15.64 1.52 -8.09
CA VAL A 247 -17.04 1.32 -7.70
C VAL A 247 -17.09 0.37 -6.50
N GLN A 248 -17.59 0.84 -5.36
CA GLN A 248 -17.63 0.07 -4.13
C GLN A 248 -18.50 -1.19 -4.25
N ASN A 249 -19.61 -1.14 -4.99
CA ASN A 249 -20.47 -2.31 -5.14
C ASN A 249 -19.86 -3.41 -6.00
N GLU A 250 -19.08 -3.07 -7.03
CA GLU A 250 -18.34 -4.06 -7.81
C GLU A 250 -17.35 -4.81 -6.92
N ILE A 251 -16.68 -4.10 -6.00
CA ILE A 251 -15.81 -4.72 -5.00
C ILE A 251 -16.62 -5.61 -4.04
N LEU A 252 -17.78 -5.15 -3.58
CA LEU A 252 -18.61 -5.87 -2.60
C LEU A 252 -19.30 -7.11 -3.15
N ASP A 253 -19.84 -7.04 -4.36
CA ASP A 253 -20.58 -8.13 -5.01
C ASP A 253 -19.66 -9.29 -5.37
N GLU A 254 -18.38 -9.03 -5.61
CA GLU A 254 -17.37 -10.08 -5.85
C GLU A 254 -16.76 -10.64 -4.55
N ILE A 255 -16.95 -9.97 -3.39
CA ILE A 255 -16.52 -10.44 -2.05
C ILE A 255 -17.60 -11.28 -1.34
N ALA A 256 -18.88 -11.08 -1.67
CA ALA A 256 -20.05 -11.70 -0.99
C ALA A 256 -20.32 -13.16 -1.38
#